data_AF-W7KXE9-F1
#
_entry.id   AF-W7KXE9-F1
#
_cell.length_a   1.000
_cell.length_b   1.000
_cell.length_c   1.000
_cell.angle_alpha   90.00
_cell.angle_beta   90.00
_cell.angle_gamma   90.00
#
_symmetry.space_group_name_H-M   'P 1'
#
loop_
_entity.id
_entity.type
_entity.pdbx_description
1 polymer ?
#
loop_
_entity_poly.entity_id
_entity_poly.type
_entity_poly.pdbx_seq_one_letter_code
_entity_poly.pdbx_strand_id
1 'polypeptide(L)'
;MSQPSQTSKSKDLKVVTRQVINPSVIKEDKRKLQLLYIIKTLNSVSEKALTQFLYEAKDKGFDMGYPFSVIGGNVVSQQLKDDITSLLYLGLIENDPGNKKLKLTMSGEETVEGNMSLIDDAFKNSLTQALNELKNKIVAIDEEYSLKLRSERRGRRR
;
A
#
# COMPACT_ATOMS: atom_id res chain seq x y z
N MET A 1 4.17 39.27 -50.32
CA MET A 1 3.27 38.11 -50.16
C MET A 1 4.10 36.84 -50.40
N SER A 2 3.82 35.80 -49.60
CA SER A 2 4.30 34.39 -49.67
C SER A 2 5.35 33.97 -48.62
N GLN A 3 4.89 33.11 -47.70
CA GLN A 3 5.44 32.64 -46.42
C GLN A 3 6.63 31.67 -46.51
N PRO A 4 7.43 31.55 -45.43
CA PRO A 4 8.33 30.42 -45.22
C PRO A 4 7.61 29.19 -44.62
N SER A 5 7.98 28.03 -45.14
CA SER A 5 7.51 26.68 -44.80
C SER A 5 7.83 26.29 -43.35
N GLN A 6 6.79 26.00 -42.56
CA GLN A 6 6.91 25.38 -41.24
C GLN A 6 7.18 23.88 -41.36
N THR A 7 8.38 23.46 -40.98
CA THR A 7 8.73 22.05 -40.70
C THR A 7 8.01 21.58 -39.44
N SER A 8 7.01 20.71 -39.60
CA SER A 8 6.31 20.03 -38.53
C SER A 8 7.20 18.98 -37.86
N LYS A 9 7.64 19.25 -36.63
CA LYS A 9 8.28 18.26 -35.76
C LYS A 9 7.23 17.25 -35.28
N SER A 10 7.23 16.06 -35.86
CA SER A 10 6.48 14.90 -35.38
C SER A 10 6.94 14.57 -33.96
N LYS A 11 6.03 14.61 -32.97
CA LYS A 11 6.29 14.11 -31.63
C LYS A 11 6.27 12.58 -31.69
N ASP A 12 7.44 11.95 -31.63
CA ASP A 12 7.53 10.52 -31.44
C ASP A 12 6.87 10.15 -30.11
N LEU A 13 5.70 9.52 -30.18
CA LEU A 13 5.03 8.90 -29.04
C LEU A 13 5.90 7.74 -28.58
N LYS A 14 6.69 7.95 -27.54
CA LYS A 14 7.41 6.89 -26.83
C LYS A 14 6.36 6.01 -26.14
N VAL A 15 5.91 4.96 -26.83
CA VAL A 15 5.02 3.95 -26.27
C VAL A 15 5.80 3.17 -25.22
N VAL A 16 5.66 3.58 -23.96
CA VAL A 16 6.13 2.81 -22.82
C VAL A 16 5.11 1.71 -22.61
N THR A 17 5.43 0.50 -23.07
CA THR A 17 4.64 -0.70 -22.76
C THR A 17 4.78 -1.00 -21.27
N ARG A 18 3.83 -0.50 -20.47
CA ARG A 18 3.66 -0.95 -19.09
C ARG A 18 2.95 -2.30 -19.13
N GLN A 19 3.56 -3.31 -18.53
CA GLN A 19 2.95 -4.63 -18.40
C GLN A 19 1.63 -4.46 -17.62
N VAL A 20 0.50 -4.75 -18.27
CA VAL A 20 -0.82 -4.63 -17.66
C VAL A 20 -0.97 -5.80 -16.69
N ILE A 21 -0.91 -5.51 -15.38
CA ILE A 21 -1.19 -6.51 -14.36
C ILE A 21 -2.70 -6.77 -14.41
N ASN A 22 -3.10 -7.99 -14.78
CA ASN A 22 -4.50 -8.40 -14.86
C ASN A 22 -5.07 -8.56 -13.43
N PRO A 23 -6.30 -8.11 -13.12
CA PRO A 23 -6.95 -8.38 -11.82
C PRO A 23 -6.97 -9.86 -11.42
N SER A 24 -6.90 -10.79 -12.37
CA SER A 24 -6.76 -12.23 -12.09
C SER A 24 -5.47 -12.60 -11.33
N VAL A 25 -4.42 -11.76 -11.41
CA VAL A 25 -3.11 -11.99 -10.75
C VAL A 25 -3.24 -12.01 -9.22
N ILE A 26 -4.25 -11.38 -8.63
CA ILE A 26 -4.46 -11.40 -7.17
C ILE A 26 -5.06 -12.72 -6.69
N LYS A 27 -5.81 -13.41 -7.55
CA LYS A 27 -6.26 -14.77 -7.24
C LYS A 27 -5.09 -15.75 -7.18
N GLU A 28 -4.03 -15.46 -7.95
CA GLU A 28 -2.80 -16.25 -8.00
C GLU A 28 -1.80 -15.84 -6.92
N ASP A 29 -1.87 -14.60 -6.42
CA ASP A 29 -0.99 -14.07 -5.38
C ASP A 29 -1.71 -13.93 -4.03
N LYS A 30 -1.72 -15.03 -3.27
CA LYS A 30 -2.29 -15.12 -1.92
C LYS A 30 -1.80 -14.00 -1.00
N ARG A 31 -0.55 -13.54 -1.14
CA ARG A 31 0.05 -12.54 -0.26
C ARG A 31 -0.56 -11.16 -0.48
N LYS A 32 -0.80 -10.77 -1.73
CA LYS A 32 -1.48 -9.49 -2.06
C LYS A 32 -2.92 -9.48 -1.57
N LEU A 33 -3.64 -10.58 -1.69
CA LEU A 33 -5.00 -10.70 -1.14
C LEU A 33 -5.01 -10.59 0.38
N GLN A 34 -4.06 -11.26 1.05
CA GLN A 34 -3.87 -11.13 2.50
C GLN A 34 -3.50 -9.70 2.90
N LEU A 35 -2.67 -9.00 2.13
CA LEU A 35 -2.33 -7.60 2.38
C LEU A 35 -3.55 -6.68 2.25
N LEU A 36 -4.39 -6.87 1.23
CA LEU A 36 -5.67 -6.18 1.10
C LEU A 36 -6.58 -6.42 2.32
N TYR A 37 -6.67 -7.67 2.78
CA TYR A 37 -7.45 -8.00 3.96
C TYR A 37 -6.95 -7.28 5.22
N ILE A 38 -5.63 -7.21 5.43
CA ILE A 38 -5.04 -6.47 6.55
C ILE A 38 -5.41 -4.98 6.49
N ILE A 39 -5.30 -4.35 5.32
CA ILE A 39 -5.67 -2.93 5.14
C ILE A 39 -7.18 -2.75 5.40
N LYS A 40 -8.03 -3.69 4.96
CA LYS A 40 -9.47 -3.69 5.26
C LYS A 40 -9.72 -3.75 6.77
N THR A 41 -9.08 -4.69 7.48
CA THR A 41 -9.25 -4.86 8.93
C THR A 41 -8.79 -3.64 9.73
N LEU A 42 -7.73 -2.96 9.25
CA LEU A 42 -7.24 -1.73 9.86
C LEU A 42 -8.09 -0.49 9.51
N ASN A 43 -9.02 -0.60 8.54
CA ASN A 43 -9.78 0.45 7.87
C ASN A 43 -8.91 1.45 7.10
N SER A 44 -7.86 1.98 7.73
CA SER A 44 -6.89 2.87 7.10
C SER A 44 -5.58 2.87 7.89
N VAL A 45 -4.45 2.83 7.18
CA VAL A 45 -3.11 2.73 7.80
C VAL A 45 -2.04 3.42 6.94
N SER A 46 -1.06 4.11 7.53
CA SER A 46 0.09 4.59 6.77
C SER A 46 1.01 3.45 6.32
N GLU A 47 1.72 3.61 5.21
CA GLU A 47 2.73 2.62 4.77
C GLU A 47 3.79 2.37 5.86
N LYS A 48 4.17 3.41 6.61
CA LYS A 48 5.10 3.30 7.74
C LYS A 48 4.53 2.40 8.85
N ALA A 49 3.30 2.65 9.28
CA ALA A 49 2.67 1.86 10.34
C ALA A 49 2.40 0.42 9.90
N LEU A 50 2.00 0.20 8.64
CA LEU A 50 1.81 -1.14 8.07
C LEU A 50 3.13 -1.92 8.01
N THR A 51 4.21 -1.27 7.56
CA THR A 51 5.55 -1.88 7.51
C THR A 51 6.02 -2.27 8.91
N GLN A 52 5.86 -1.37 9.89
CA GLN A 52 6.24 -1.64 11.27
C GLN A 52 5.38 -2.76 11.89
N PHE A 53 4.08 -2.76 11.62
CA PHE A 53 3.17 -3.81 12.07
C PHE A 53 3.64 -5.18 11.59
N LEU A 54 3.87 -5.34 10.28
CA LEU A 54 4.27 -6.63 9.71
C LEU A 54 5.64 -7.10 10.21
N TYR A 55 6.57 -6.17 10.44
CA TYR A 55 7.86 -6.50 11.04
C TYR A 55 7.75 -7.02 12.47
N GLU A 56 6.94 -6.38 13.32
CA GLU A 56 6.79 -6.81 14.72
C GLU A 56 5.86 -8.01 14.88
N ALA A 57 4.86 -8.12 14.01
CA ALA A 57 3.94 -9.25 14.01
C ALA A 57 4.66 -10.54 13.63
N LYS A 58 5.73 -10.46 12.81
CA LYS A 58 6.59 -11.60 12.47
C LYS A 58 7.16 -12.28 13.72
N ASP A 59 7.73 -11.51 14.65
CA ASP A 59 8.31 -12.05 15.90
C ASP A 59 7.24 -12.63 16.85
N LYS A 60 5.97 -12.35 16.57
CA LYS A 60 4.80 -12.84 17.30
C LYS A 60 4.07 -13.98 16.58
N GLY A 61 4.70 -14.57 15.58
CA GLY A 61 4.18 -15.73 14.84
C GLY A 61 3.26 -15.39 13.67
N PHE A 62 3.07 -14.11 13.33
CA PHE A 62 2.37 -13.67 12.13
C PHE A 62 3.38 -13.24 11.06
N ASP A 63 3.88 -14.21 10.28
CA ASP A 63 4.85 -13.97 9.21
C ASP A 63 4.21 -14.08 7.81
N MET A 64 4.24 -12.99 7.05
CA MET A 64 3.79 -12.95 5.65
C MET A 64 4.90 -13.26 4.62
N GLY A 65 6.12 -13.52 5.10
CA GLY A 65 7.29 -13.83 4.27
C GLY A 65 7.95 -12.61 3.64
N TYR A 66 7.69 -11.40 4.13
CA TYR A 66 8.38 -10.20 3.66
C TYR A 66 9.78 -10.10 4.28
N PRO A 67 10.82 -9.82 3.47
CA PRO A 67 12.14 -9.50 4.00
C PRO A 67 12.14 -8.06 4.54
N PHE A 68 12.65 -7.88 5.76
CA PHE A 68 12.77 -6.58 6.41
C PHE A 68 14.23 -6.24 6.70
N SER A 69 14.57 -4.96 6.58
CA SER A 69 15.84 -4.38 6.99
C SER A 69 15.59 -3.17 7.89
N VAL A 70 16.50 -2.91 8.83
CA VAL A 70 16.47 -1.71 9.67
C VAL A 70 17.57 -0.76 9.23
N ILE A 71 17.21 0.43 8.74
CA ILE A 71 18.14 1.44 8.23
C ILE A 71 17.93 2.74 9.01
N GLY A 72 18.93 3.15 9.79
CA GLY A 72 18.86 4.37 10.60
C GLY A 72 17.66 4.39 11.55
N GLY A 73 17.31 3.22 12.12
CA GLY A 73 16.16 3.05 13.00
C GLY A 73 14.80 2.93 12.29
N ASN A 74 14.75 2.95 10.96
CA ASN A 74 13.52 2.74 10.20
C ASN A 74 13.46 1.31 9.65
N VAL A 75 12.33 0.64 9.85
CA VAL A 75 12.04 -0.65 9.23
C VAL A 75 11.60 -0.42 7.78
N VAL A 76 12.21 -1.16 6.85
CA VAL A 76 11.89 -1.10 5.42
C VAL A 76 11.78 -2.51 4.84
N SER A 77 10.91 -2.67 3.83
CA SER A 77 10.84 -3.87 3.01
C SER A 77 10.57 -3.47 1.56
N GLN A 78 11.51 -3.76 0.66
CA GLN A 78 11.34 -3.44 -0.76
C GLN A 78 10.19 -4.24 -1.37
N GLN A 79 10.07 -5.52 -1.01
CA GLN A 79 9.00 -6.37 -1.53
C GLN A 79 7.61 -5.93 -1.06
N LEU A 80 7.46 -5.53 0.21
CA LEU A 80 6.20 -4.96 0.70
C LEU A 80 5.85 -3.67 -0.06
N LYS A 81 6.82 -2.80 -0.27
CA LYS A 81 6.64 -1.57 -1.03
C LYS A 81 6.21 -1.85 -2.47
N ASP A 82 6.79 -2.85 -3.13
CA ASP A 82 6.44 -3.24 -4.49
C ASP A 82 5.01 -3.81 -4.56
N ASP A 83 4.60 -4.60 -3.56
CA ASP A 83 3.23 -5.12 -3.48
C ASP A 83 2.20 -4.01 -3.20
N ILE A 84 2.48 -3.08 -2.28
CA ILE A 84 1.64 -1.89 -2.04
C ILE A 84 1.54 -1.05 -3.33
N THR A 85 2.65 -0.83 -4.02
CA THR A 85 2.71 -0.09 -5.28
C THR A 85 1.87 -0.77 -6.36
N SER A 86 1.94 -2.11 -6.44
CA SER A 86 1.13 -2.89 -7.36
C SER A 86 -0.38 -2.76 -7.06
N LEU A 87 -0.78 -2.82 -5.79
CA LEU A 87 -2.17 -2.65 -5.37
C LEU A 87 -2.70 -1.23 -5.66
N LEU A 88 -1.85 -0.19 -5.50
CA LEU A 88 -2.16 1.18 -5.89
C LEU A 88 -2.35 1.30 -7.41
N TYR A 89 -1.45 0.69 -8.21
CA TYR A 89 -1.55 0.71 -9.67
C TYR A 89 -2.78 -0.02 -10.19
N LEU A 90 -3.19 -1.09 -9.52
CA LEU A 90 -4.41 -1.83 -9.82
C LEU A 90 -5.68 -1.10 -9.36
N GLY A 91 -5.56 0.00 -8.62
CA GLY A 91 -6.69 0.77 -8.12
C GLY A 91 -7.50 0.04 -7.04
N LEU A 92 -6.87 -0.88 -6.30
CA LEU A 92 -7.53 -1.66 -5.24
C LEU A 92 -7.35 -1.04 -3.86
N ILE A 93 -6.26 -0.29 -3.71
CA ILE A 93 -6.08 0.62 -2.58
C ILE A 93 -5.80 2.00 -3.13
N GLU A 94 -6.04 3.01 -2.29
CA GLU A 94 -5.74 4.39 -2.59
C GLU A 94 -5.10 5.09 -1.38
N ASN A 95 -4.38 6.18 -1.66
CA ASN A 95 -3.91 7.08 -0.62
C ASN A 95 -4.99 8.12 -0.34
N ASP A 96 -5.48 8.18 0.89
CA ASP A 96 -6.43 9.19 1.29
C ASP A 96 -5.82 10.60 1.10
N PRO A 97 -6.51 11.53 0.43
CA PRO A 97 -5.96 12.85 0.12
C PRO A 97 -5.68 13.68 1.38
N GLY A 98 -6.45 13.46 2.45
CA GLY A 98 -6.37 14.21 3.70
C GLY A 98 -5.19 13.81 4.56
N ASN A 99 -4.99 12.50 4.77
CA ASN A 99 -4.00 11.95 5.72
C ASN A 99 -2.91 11.06 5.09
N LYS A 100 -2.97 10.80 3.78
CA LYS A 100 -2.03 9.96 3.02
C LYS A 100 -1.95 8.50 3.50
N LYS A 101 -2.91 8.03 4.29
CA LYS A 101 -3.02 6.63 4.67
C LYS A 101 -3.59 5.82 3.53
N LEU A 102 -3.19 4.55 3.46
CA LEU A 102 -3.76 3.55 2.58
C LEU A 102 -5.16 3.18 3.08
N LYS A 103 -6.09 3.02 2.15
CA LYS A 103 -7.43 2.45 2.36
C LYS A 103 -7.85 1.70 1.11
N LEU A 104 -8.82 0.79 1.24
CA LEU A 104 -9.37 0.11 0.07
C LEU A 104 -10.19 1.08 -0.77
N THR A 105 -10.19 0.85 -2.09
CA THR A 105 -11.22 1.39 -2.98
C THR A 105 -12.43 0.44 -2.97
N MET A 106 -13.54 0.86 -3.59
CA MET A 106 -14.69 -0.03 -3.81
C MET A 106 -14.30 -1.35 -4.52
N SER A 107 -13.45 -1.25 -5.55
CA SER A 107 -12.91 -2.43 -6.26
C SER A 107 -12.05 -3.32 -5.36
N GLY A 108 -11.28 -2.71 -4.45
CA GLY A 108 -10.53 -3.43 -3.43
C GLY A 108 -11.44 -4.19 -2.46
N GLU A 109 -12.53 -3.57 -2.02
CA GLU A 109 -13.52 -4.19 -1.13
C GLU A 109 -14.18 -5.40 -1.79
N GLU A 110 -14.68 -5.23 -3.02
CA GLU A 110 -15.26 -6.30 -3.83
C GLU A 110 -14.26 -7.44 -4.06
N THR A 111 -13.00 -7.11 -4.31
CA THR A 111 -11.93 -8.10 -4.49
C THR A 111 -11.70 -8.93 -3.23
N VAL A 112 -11.68 -8.31 -2.05
CA VAL A 112 -11.53 -9.05 -0.79
C VAL A 112 -12.77 -9.91 -0.52
N GLU A 113 -13.97 -9.39 -0.74
CA GLU A 113 -15.23 -10.09 -0.47
C GLU A 113 -15.43 -11.28 -1.40
N GLY A 114 -15.19 -11.10 -2.70
CA GLY A 114 -15.29 -12.16 -3.69
C GLY A 114 -14.25 -13.27 -3.54
N ASN A 115 -13.20 -13.06 -2.73
CA ASN A 115 -12.12 -14.03 -2.52
C ASN A 115 -11.91 -14.38 -1.04
N MET A 116 -12.87 -14.08 -0.16
CA MET A 116 -12.74 -14.31 1.29
C MET A 116 -12.48 -15.78 1.65
N SER A 117 -12.94 -16.72 0.82
CA SER A 117 -12.70 -18.16 0.97
C SER A 117 -11.25 -18.58 0.75
N LEU A 118 -10.43 -17.77 0.07
CA LEU A 118 -9.00 -18.00 -0.13
C LEU A 118 -8.15 -17.56 1.07
N ILE A 119 -8.76 -16.84 2.01
CA ILE A 119 -8.14 -16.41 3.27
C ILE A 119 -8.57 -17.38 4.36
N ASP A 120 -7.63 -18.27 4.73
CA ASP A 120 -7.87 -19.27 5.75
C ASP A 120 -8.08 -18.66 7.15
N ASP A 121 -8.81 -19.38 8.01
CA ASP A 121 -9.16 -18.89 9.35
C ASP A 121 -7.95 -18.83 10.29
N ALA A 122 -6.92 -19.65 10.03
CA ALA A 122 -5.66 -19.58 10.77
C ALA A 122 -4.96 -18.22 10.58
N PHE A 123 -4.95 -17.71 9.35
CA PHE A 123 -4.47 -16.37 9.02
C PHE A 123 -5.32 -15.28 9.70
N LYS A 124 -6.66 -15.37 9.65
CA LYS A 124 -7.54 -14.39 10.29
C LYS A 124 -7.35 -14.34 11.80
N ASN A 125 -7.20 -15.51 12.44
CA ASN A 125 -7.01 -15.64 13.87
C ASN A 125 -5.65 -15.07 14.31
N SER A 126 -4.57 -15.43 13.60
CA SER A 126 -3.23 -14.90 13.89
C SER A 126 -3.13 -13.39 13.64
N LEU A 127 -3.77 -12.87 12.58
CA LEU A 127 -3.89 -11.43 12.35
C LEU A 127 -4.61 -10.74 13.52
N THR A 128 -5.73 -11.30 13.97
CA THR A 128 -6.52 -10.73 15.08
C THR A 128 -5.70 -10.68 16.37
N GLN A 129 -4.94 -11.73 16.67
CA GLN A 129 -4.03 -11.76 17.82
C GLN A 129 -2.93 -10.71 17.70
N ALA A 130 -2.23 -10.66 16.56
CA ALA A 130 -1.18 -9.67 16.31
C ALA A 130 -1.70 -8.22 16.43
N LEU A 131 -2.90 -7.95 15.90
CA LEU A 131 -3.54 -6.65 16.01
C LEU A 131 -3.88 -6.30 17.45
N ASN A 132 -4.45 -7.22 18.23
CA ASN A 132 -4.78 -6.96 19.63
C ASN A 132 -3.55 -6.53 20.45
N GLU A 133 -2.39 -7.12 20.16
CA GLU A 133 -1.16 -6.79 20.87
C GLU A 133 -0.47 -5.52 20.36
N LEU A 134 -0.57 -5.23 19.06
CA LEU A 134 0.20 -4.15 18.42
C LEU A 134 -0.63 -2.88 18.15
N LYS A 135 -1.96 -2.91 18.33
CA LYS A 135 -2.88 -1.82 17.98
C LYS A 135 -2.42 -0.46 18.50
N ASN A 136 -2.08 -0.36 19.78
CA ASN A 136 -1.70 0.92 20.39
C ASN A 136 -0.44 1.51 19.74
N LYS A 137 0.50 0.64 19.34
CA LYS A 137 1.75 1.05 18.70
C LYS A 137 1.50 1.50 17.25
N ILE A 138 0.66 0.77 16.52
CA ILE A 138 0.25 1.15 15.15
C ILE A 138 -0.41 2.53 15.17
N VAL A 139 -1.35 2.76 16.09
CA VAL A 139 -2.04 4.05 16.25
C VAL A 139 -1.04 5.17 16.55
N ALA A 140 -0.11 4.95 17.47
CA ALA A 140 0.91 5.95 17.80
C ALA A 140 1.81 6.33 16.60
N ILE A 141 2.21 5.35 15.78
CA ILE A 141 3.01 5.59 14.57
C ILE A 141 2.21 6.39 13.53
N ASP A 142 0.94 6.05 13.36
CA ASP A 142 0.05 6.75 12.45
C ASP A 142 -0.21 8.20 12.88
N GLU A 143 -0.32 8.45 14.18
CA GLU A 143 -0.43 9.80 14.75
C GLU A 143 0.86 10.61 14.53
N GLU A 144 2.02 10.01 14.80
CA GLU A 144 3.34 10.61 14.53
C GLU A 144 3.46 11.03 13.05
N TYR A 145 3.07 10.14 12.14
CA TYR A 145 3.08 10.41 10.71
C TYR A 145 2.11 11.55 10.34
N SER A 146 0.91 11.54 10.91
CA SER A 146 -0.09 12.58 10.68
C SER A 146 0.37 13.96 11.17
N LEU A 147 1.07 14.03 12.30
CA LEU A 147 1.65 15.27 12.84
C LEU A 147 2.75 15.83 11.92
N LYS A 148 3.62 14.98 11.39
CA LYS A 148 4.66 15.36 10.42
C LYS A 148 4.06 15.96 9.15
N LEU A 149 3.00 15.35 8.61
CA LEU A 149 2.31 15.90 7.44
C LEU A 149 1.68 17.28 7.72
N ARG A 150 1.15 17.50 8.93
CA ARG A 150 0.57 18.80 9.31
C ARG A 150 1.64 19.88 9.46
N SER A 151 2.80 19.57 10.03
CA SER A 151 3.89 20.54 10.17
C SER A 151 4.43 20.97 8.81
N GLU A 152 4.62 20.04 7.87
CA GLU A 152 5.07 20.32 6.50
C GLU A 152 4.09 21.24 5.75
N ARG A 153 2.77 21.00 5.88
CA ARG A 153 1.74 21.86 5.28
C ARG A 153 1.75 23.28 5.83
N ARG A 154 2.08 23.46 7.12
CA ARG A 154 2.21 24.78 7.74
C ARG A 154 3.48 25.49 7.30
N GLY A 155 4.59 24.76 7.16
CA GLY A 155 5.86 25.31 6.69
C GLY A 155 5.79 25.85 5.26
N ARG A 156 5.06 25.18 4.36
CA ARG A 156 4.87 25.64 2.96
C ARG A 156 3.97 26.87 2.78
N ARG A 157 3.28 27.31 3.83
CA ARG A 157 2.41 28.50 3.80
C ARG A 157 3.08 29.76 4.39
N ARG A 158 4.30 29.63 4.89
CA ARG A 158 5.15 30.74 5.35
C ARG A 158 6.19 31.03 4.30
#